data_AF-U1PWW4-F1
#
_entry.id   AF-U1PWW4-F1
#
_cell.length_a   1.000
_cell.length_b   1.000
_cell.length_c   1.000
_cell.angle_alpha   90.00
_cell.angle_beta   90.00
_cell.angle_gamma   90.00
#
_symmetry.space_group_name_H-M   'P 1'
#
loop_
_entity.id
_entity.type
_entity.pdbx_description
1 polymer ?
#
loop_
_entity_poly.entity_id
_entity_poly.type
_entity_poly.pdbx_seq_one_letter_code
_entity_poly.pdbx_strand_id
1 'polypeptide(L)'
;MLEYKAKEAGVSVERVSEENTSKTCSVCSCERDANRVERGLYVCDECELVANADVNGAENIRQQVSPSLATDGGESERSNGWLAQPSTYLFEKQTGWLFQASRTGSVVNLHIPIQR
;
A
#
# COMPACT_ATOMS: atom_id res chain seq x y z
N MET A 1 6.59 -18.18 -10.40
CA MET A 1 5.17 -18.32 -9.99
C MET A 1 4.55 -16.95 -9.73
N LEU A 2 4.34 -16.19 -10.80
CA LEU A 2 3.49 -14.98 -10.94
C LEU A 2 3.13 -14.77 -12.43
N GLU A 3 3.94 -15.34 -13.31
CA GLU A 3 3.93 -15.17 -14.77
C GLU A 3 2.58 -15.50 -15.40
N TYR A 4 1.86 -16.51 -14.90
CA TYR A 4 0.56 -16.89 -15.47
C TYR A 4 -0.54 -15.86 -15.19
N LYS A 5 -0.67 -15.36 -13.95
CA LYS A 5 -1.64 -14.31 -13.60
C LYS A 5 -1.28 -12.99 -14.25
N ALA A 6 0.01 -12.68 -14.29
CA ALA A 6 0.49 -11.48 -14.95
C ALA A 6 0.15 -11.51 -16.45
N LYS A 7 0.33 -12.65 -17.12
CA LYS A 7 -0.09 -12.84 -18.51
C LYS A 7 -1.60 -12.64 -18.70
N GLU A 8 -2.43 -13.19 -17.82
CA GLU A 8 -3.89 -12.98 -17.86
C GLU A 8 -4.28 -11.50 -17.67
N ALA A 9 -3.53 -10.77 -16.85
CA ALA A 9 -3.74 -9.35 -16.58
C ALA A 9 -3.04 -8.41 -17.59
N GLY A 10 -2.30 -8.93 -18.58
CA GLY A 10 -1.52 -8.13 -19.51
C GLY A 10 -0.30 -7.43 -18.89
N VAL A 11 0.21 -7.93 -17.76
CA VAL A 11 1.38 -7.40 -17.03
C VAL A 11 2.62 -8.23 -17.34
N SER A 12 3.76 -7.57 -17.59
CA SER A 12 5.06 -8.21 -17.72
C SER A 12 5.68 -8.49 -16.35
N VAL A 13 6.36 -9.63 -16.20
CA VAL A 13 7.11 -9.98 -14.98
C VAL A 13 8.57 -10.11 -15.32
N GLU A 14 9.39 -9.29 -14.68
CA GLU A 14 10.85 -9.38 -14.73
C GLU A 14 11.36 -9.85 -13.36
N ARG A 15 12.30 -10.79 -13.36
CA ARG A 15 12.96 -11.27 -12.13
C ARG A 15 14.28 -10.53 -11.98
N VAL A 16 14.34 -9.65 -11.00
CA VAL A 16 15.57 -8.93 -10.62
C VAL A 16 16.08 -9.51 -9.29
N SER A 17 17.38 -9.40 -9.04
CA SER A 17 17.95 -9.80 -7.75
C SER A 17 17.38 -8.94 -6.62
N GLU A 18 16.92 -9.58 -5.55
CA GLU A 18 16.45 -8.90 -4.32
C GLU A 18 17.59 -8.53 -3.37
N GLU A 19 18.83 -8.94 -3.68
CA GLU A 19 19.98 -8.79 -2.80
C GLU A 19 20.26 -7.32 -2.44
N ASN A 20 20.55 -7.05 -1.17
CA ASN A 20 20.86 -5.74 -0.57
C ASN A 20 19.77 -4.65 -0.69
N THR A 21 18.65 -4.91 -1.37
CA THR A 21 17.51 -3.97 -1.46
C THR A 21 16.92 -3.60 -0.10
N SER A 22 17.09 -4.43 0.93
CA SER A 22 16.58 -4.14 2.28
C SER A 22 17.59 -3.44 3.22
N LYS A 23 18.79 -3.10 2.73
CA LYS A 23 19.84 -2.39 3.47
C LYS A 23 20.00 -0.95 3.01
N THR A 24 19.84 -0.71 1.71
CA THR A 24 19.88 0.62 1.11
C THR A 24 18.64 1.43 1.49
N CYS A 25 18.82 2.69 1.87
CA CYS A 25 17.72 3.59 2.19
C CYS A 25 17.04 4.07 0.91
N SER A 26 15.72 3.88 0.80
CA SER A 26 14.94 4.32 -0.36
C SER A 26 14.77 5.85 -0.50
N VAL A 27 15.21 6.61 0.51
CA VAL A 27 15.10 8.08 0.52
C VAL A 27 16.45 8.73 0.20
N CYS A 28 17.51 8.35 0.91
CA CYS A 28 18.83 8.98 0.78
C CYS A 28 19.89 8.08 0.13
N SER A 29 19.53 6.86 -0.25
CA SER A 29 20.41 5.87 -0.91
C SER A 29 21.60 5.39 -0.07
N CYS A 30 21.69 5.72 1.22
CA CYS A 30 22.75 5.21 2.07
C CYS A 30 22.55 3.71 2.37
N GLU A 31 23.64 2.93 2.29
CA GLU A 31 23.62 1.50 2.56
C GLU A 31 24.44 1.20 3.81
N ARG A 32 23.80 0.60 4.82
CA ARG A 32 24.46 0.16 6.05
C ARG A 32 23.77 -1.10 6.56
N ASP A 33 24.55 -2.06 7.03
CA ASP A 33 24.01 -3.28 7.66
C ASP A 33 23.15 -2.95 8.90
N ALA A 34 23.53 -1.90 9.63
CA ALA A 34 22.81 -1.42 10.81
C ALA A 34 21.41 -0.86 10.50
N ASN A 35 21.13 -0.49 9.25
CA ASN A 35 19.84 0.12 8.90
C ASN A 35 18.68 -0.88 9.06
N ARG A 36 18.92 -2.18 8.86
CA ARG A 36 17.94 -3.24 9.13
C ARG A 36 18.15 -3.78 10.55
N VAL A 37 17.51 -3.11 11.51
CA VAL A 37 17.69 -3.38 12.95
C VAL A 37 17.24 -4.80 13.32
N GLU A 38 16.04 -5.19 12.88
CA GLU A 38 15.47 -6.52 13.11
C GLU A 38 14.49 -6.88 12.00
N ARG A 39 13.88 -8.07 12.05
CA ARG A 39 12.90 -8.47 11.05
C ARG A 39 11.70 -7.52 11.09
N GLY A 40 11.48 -6.79 9.99
CA GLY A 40 10.35 -5.88 9.83
C GLY A 40 10.59 -4.47 10.36
N LEU A 41 11.77 -4.16 10.91
CA LEU A 41 12.14 -2.80 11.31
C LEU A 41 13.35 -2.31 10.53
N TYR A 42 13.20 -1.13 9.93
CA TYR A 42 14.25 -0.41 9.23
C TYR A 42 14.36 1.00 9.80
N VAL A 43 15.59 1.43 10.10
CA VAL A 43 15.90 2.77 10.61
C VAL A 43 17.10 3.31 9.84
N CYS A 44 16.97 4.49 9.24
CA CYS A 44 18.08 5.20 8.62
C CYS A 44 18.47 6.41 9.48
N ASP A 45 19.65 6.37 10.07
CA ASP A 45 20.15 7.48 10.91
C ASP A 45 20.52 8.74 10.11
N GLU A 46 20.62 8.63 8.78
CA GLU A 46 21.06 9.73 7.92
C GLU A 46 19.92 10.65 7.48
N CYS A 47 18.73 10.09 7.24
CA CYS A 47 17.53 10.84 6.85
C CYS A 47 16.34 10.59 7.77
N GLU A 48 16.57 9.91 8.89
CA GLU A 48 15.57 9.63 9.94
C GLU A 48 14.37 8.78 9.48
N LEU A 49 14.50 8.07 8.35
CA LEU A 49 13.46 7.17 7.87
C LEU A 49 13.30 6.00 8.84
N VAL A 50 12.09 5.84 9.39
CA VAL A 50 11.66 4.65 10.13
C VAL A 50 10.52 4.00 9.38
N ALA A 51 10.71 2.74 8.97
CA ALA A 51 9.74 2.02 8.15
C ALA A 51 9.80 0.51 8.40
N ASN A 52 8.84 -0.22 7.83
CA ASN A 52 9.00 -1.66 7.71
C ASN A 52 10.08 -1.99 6.68
N ALA A 53 10.99 -2.91 7.00
CA ALA A 53 12.09 -3.27 6.11
C ALA A 53 11.63 -3.83 4.75
N ASP A 54 10.48 -4.51 4.72
CA ASP A 54 9.89 -5.04 3.47
C ASP A 54 9.32 -3.89 2.61
N VAL A 55 8.75 -2.86 3.24
CA VAL A 55 8.28 -1.65 2.55
C VAL A 55 9.45 -0.87 1.95
N ASN A 56 10.55 -0.70 2.70
CA ASN A 56 11.76 -0.07 2.18
C ASN A 56 12.34 -0.87 1.00
N GLY A 57 12.42 -2.20 1.11
CA GLY A 57 12.88 -3.07 0.02
C GLY A 57 12.00 -2.96 -1.24
N ALA A 58 10.67 -2.97 -1.06
CA ALA A 58 9.73 -2.82 -2.17
C ALA A 58 9.87 -1.45 -2.87
N GLU A 59 10.08 -0.37 -2.11
CA GLU A 59 10.30 0.96 -2.68
C GLU A 59 11.61 1.02 -3.48
N ASN A 60 12.69 0.41 -2.99
CA ASN A 60 13.94 0.31 -3.75
C ASN A 60 13.77 -0.42 -5.08
N ILE A 61 13.02 -1.53 -5.10
CA ILE A 61 12.70 -2.26 -6.34
C ILE A 61 11.84 -1.39 -7.27
N ARG A 62 10.81 -0.70 -6.73
CA ARG A 62 9.95 0.20 -7.50
C ARG A 62 10.76 1.28 -8.21
N GLN A 63 11.73 1.89 -7.52
CA GLN A 63 12.55 2.97 -8.07
C GLN A 63 13.45 2.52 -9.24
N GLN A 64 13.86 1.25 -9.29
CA GLN A 64 14.60 0.71 -10.44
C GLN A 64 13.74 0.65 -11.71
N VAL A 65 12.45 0.34 -11.56
CA VAL A 65 11.51 0.17 -12.68
C VAL A 65 10.87 1.50 -13.07
N SER A 66 10.62 2.39 -12.10
CA SER A 66 9.99 3.69 -12.29
C SER A 66 10.79 4.78 -11.54
N PRO A 67 11.92 5.24 -12.11
CA PRO A 67 12.78 6.26 -11.49
C PRO A 67 12.13 7.64 -11.42
N SER A 68 11.15 7.88 -12.29
CA SER A 68 10.45 9.15 -12.43
C SER A 68 8.96 8.87 -12.34
N LEU A 69 8.34 9.20 -11.20
CA LEU A 69 6.95 9.62 -11.30
C LEU A 69 7.02 10.97 -11.99
N ALA A 70 6.73 11.01 -13.29
CA ALA A 70 6.26 12.26 -13.87
C ALA A 70 5.01 12.60 -13.06
N THR A 71 5.19 13.46 -12.05
CA THR A 71 4.10 14.01 -11.27
C THR A 71 3.46 15.02 -12.20
N ASP A 72 2.49 14.55 -12.98
CA ASP A 72 1.51 15.40 -13.63
C ASP A 72 0.58 16.00 -12.56
N GLY A 73 1.15 16.85 -11.70
CA GLY A 73 0.39 17.88 -10.98
C GLY A 73 -0.35 17.46 -9.72
N GLY A 74 0.18 16.56 -8.90
CA GLY A 74 -0.39 16.30 -7.57
C GLY A 74 0.62 15.68 -6.63
N GLU A 75 0.79 16.33 -5.48
CA GLU A 75 1.40 15.89 -4.22
C GLU A 75 1.69 14.39 -4.17
N SER A 76 2.93 14.02 -3.85
CA SER A 76 3.42 12.64 -3.77
C SER A 76 2.51 11.77 -2.91
N GLU A 77 1.53 11.14 -3.54
CA GLU A 77 0.58 10.29 -2.85
C GLU A 77 1.24 8.93 -2.59
N ARG A 78 2.19 8.94 -1.63
CA ARG A 78 2.63 7.78 -0.84
C ARG A 78 1.54 7.34 0.14
N SER A 79 0.34 7.91 0.04
CA SER A 79 -0.83 7.37 0.69
C SER A 79 -1.02 5.95 0.17
N ASN A 80 -1.45 5.06 1.06
CA ASN A 80 -1.95 3.73 0.80
C ASN A 80 -3.26 3.77 -0.04
N GLY A 81 -3.26 4.57 -1.11
CA GLY A 81 -4.41 4.98 -1.91
C GLY A 81 -5.43 3.86 -2.04
N TRP A 82 -6.62 4.10 -1.50
CA TRP A 82 -7.89 3.40 -1.79
C TRP A 82 -7.87 1.86 -1.75
N LEU A 83 -6.92 1.19 -1.07
CA LEU A 83 -6.91 -0.27 -1.00
C LEU A 83 -7.85 -0.87 0.05
N ALA A 84 -8.45 -0.03 0.90
CA ALA A 84 -9.54 -0.43 1.76
C ALA A 84 -10.66 0.60 1.69
N GLN A 85 -11.68 0.33 0.87
CA GLN A 85 -12.99 0.94 1.02
C GLN A 85 -13.94 -0.11 1.57
N PRO A 86 -13.78 -0.52 2.84
CA PRO A 86 -14.76 -1.40 3.43
C PRO A 86 -16.10 -0.66 3.37
N SER A 87 -17.12 -1.32 2.85
CA SER A 87 -18.48 -0.84 3.01
C SER A 87 -18.82 -0.95 4.50
N THR A 88 -18.64 0.15 5.23
CA THR A 88 -19.04 0.21 6.64
C THR A 88 -20.55 0.36 6.68
N TYR A 89 -21.24 -0.70 7.12
CA TYR A 89 -22.67 -0.66 7.41
C TYR A 89 -22.88 -0.36 8.90
N LEU A 90 -23.71 0.62 9.20
CA LEU A 90 -24.20 0.89 10.55
C LEU A 90 -25.45 0.06 10.79
N PHE A 91 -25.44 -0.76 11.85
CA PHE A 91 -26.57 -1.60 12.24
C PHE A 91 -27.39 -0.92 13.34
N GLU A 92 -28.66 -0.61 13.05
CA GLU A 92 -29.59 -0.03 14.02
C GLU A 92 -30.32 -1.12 14.80
N LYS A 93 -30.02 -1.24 16.10
CA LYS A 93 -30.49 -2.34 16.96
C LYS A 93 -31.99 -2.38 17.22
N GLN A 94 -32.69 -1.24 17.17
CA GLN A 94 -34.14 -1.20 17.45
C GLN A 94 -34.97 -1.67 16.26
N THR A 95 -34.55 -1.30 15.06
CA THR A 95 -35.32 -1.49 13.84
C THR A 95 -34.79 -2.66 13.00
N GLY A 96 -33.51 -3.03 13.17
CA GLY A 96 -32.83 -4.10 12.45
C GLY A 96 -32.22 -3.69 11.09
N TRP A 97 -32.11 -2.39 10.82
CA TRP A 97 -31.71 -1.88 9.51
C TRP A 97 -30.20 -1.69 9.39
N LEU A 98 -29.71 -1.84 8.16
CA LEU A 98 -28.31 -1.59 7.79
C LEU A 98 -28.25 -0.33 6.93
N PHE A 99 -27.41 0.63 7.34
CA PHE A 99 -27.18 1.87 6.60
C PHE A 99 -25.75 1.91 6.08
N GLN A 100 -25.55 2.16 4.79
CA GLN A 100 -24.21 2.37 4.25
C GLN A 100 -23.73 3.76 4.62
N ALA A 101 -22.58 3.83 5.30
CA ALA A 101 -21.92 5.10 5.56
C ALA A 101 -21.44 5.72 4.23
N SER A 102 -22.02 6.87 3.84
CA SER A 102 -21.54 7.61 2.68
C SER A 102 -20.41 8.57 3.07
N ARG A 103 -19.54 8.86 2.12
CA ARG A 103 -18.38 9.74 2.30
C ARG A 103 -18.73 11.23 2.48
N THR A 104 -19.98 11.62 2.27
CA THR A 104 -20.45 13.02 2.31
C THR A 104 -21.39 13.31 3.48
N GLY A 105 -21.56 12.37 4.41
CA GLY A 105 -22.50 12.52 5.54
C GLY A 105 -23.98 12.39 5.15
N SER A 106 -24.29 12.00 3.91
CA SER A 106 -25.66 11.77 3.46
C SER A 106 -26.03 10.28 3.59
N VAL A 107 -26.93 9.92 4.50
CA VAL A 107 -27.35 8.52 4.70
C VAL A 107 -28.20 8.07 3.52
N VAL A 108 -27.70 7.11 2.72
CA VAL A 108 -28.50 6.46 1.67
C VAL A 108 -29.22 5.28 2.28
N ASN A 109 -30.55 5.28 2.21
CA ASN A 109 -31.37 4.22 2.77
C ASN A 109 -31.35 3.02 1.80
N LEU A 110 -30.59 1.98 2.12
CA LEU A 110 -30.53 0.75 1.33
C LEU A 110 -31.46 -0.28 1.98
N HIS A 111 -32.59 -0.53 1.34
CA HIS A 111 -33.51 -1.58 1.75
C HIS A 111 -32.95 -2.93 1.31
N ILE A 112 -32.12 -3.56 2.15
CA ILE A 112 -31.64 -4.93 1.92
C ILE A 112 -32.52 -5.86 2.75
N PRO A 113 -33.49 -6.58 2.14
CA PRO A 113 -34.30 -7.53 2.87
C PRO A 113 -33.42 -8.71 3.31
N ILE A 114 -33.37 -8.96 4.61
CA ILE A 114 -32.74 -10.15 5.17
C ILE A 114 -33.61 -11.35 4.77
N GLN A 115 -33.19 -12.11 3.76
CA GLN A 115 -33.79 -13.41 3.50
C GLN A 115 -33.34 -14.36 4.61
N ARG A 116 -34.32 -14.84 5.38
CA ARG A 116 -34.14 -15.85 6.43
C ARG A 116 -33.79 -17.21 5.85
#